data_AF-A0A401UK30-F1
#
_entry.id   AF-A0A401UK30-F1
#
_cell.length_a   1.000
_cell.length_b   1.000
_cell.length_c   1.000
_cell.angle_alpha   90.00
_cell.angle_beta   90.00
_cell.angle_gamma   90.00
#
_symmetry.space_group_name_H-M   'P 1'
#
loop_
_entity.id
_entity.type
_entity.pdbx_description
1 polymer ?
#
loop_
_entity_poly.entity_id
_entity_poly.type
_entity_poly.pdbx_seq_one_letter_code
_entity_poly.pdbx_strand_id
1 'polypeptide(L)' 'MVNKIDYKKLKKDLLDKVGTLGIKSPVVTVESTSETDLLKLAKEYNLNISDYIND' A
#
# COMPACT_ATOMS: atom_id res chain seq x y z
N MET A 1 -8.62 19.32 6.53
CA MET A 1 -9.15 17.95 6.73
C MET A 1 -7.99 17.00 6.47
N VAL A 2 -7.44 16.37 7.51
CA VAL A 2 -6.45 15.31 7.29
C VAL A 2 -7.27 14.07 7.00
N ASN A 3 -7.50 13.80 5.72
CA ASN A 3 -8.07 12.54 5.26
C ASN A 3 -7.24 11.42 5.92
N LYS A 4 -7.84 10.72 6.89
CA LYS A 4 -7.16 9.65 7.61
C LYS A 4 -7.11 8.45 6.68
N ILE A 5 -6.02 8.36 5.93
CA ILE A 5 -5.75 7.19 5.08
C ILE A 5 -5.60 5.97 5.98
N ASP A 6 -6.32 4.90 5.66
CA ASP A 6 -6.19 3.60 6.27
C ASP A 6 -4.96 2.87 5.70
N TYR A 7 -3.80 3.22 6.26
CA TYR A 7 -2.54 2.59 5.89
C TYR A 7 -2.49 1.09 6.21
N LYS A 8 -3.32 0.61 7.16
CA LYS A 8 -3.38 -0.84 7.46
C LYS A 8 -4.02 -1.59 6.31
N LYS A 9 -5.15 -1.09 5.81
CA LYS A 9 -5.84 -1.66 4.64
C LYS A 9 -4.94 -1.56 3.40
N LEU A 10 -4.34 -0.39 3.16
CA LEU A 10 -3.45 -0.17 2.02
C LEU A 10 -2.25 -1.13 2.02
N LYS A 11 -1.61 -1.30 3.18
CA LYS A 11 -0.48 -2.21 3.33
C LYS A 11 -0.88 -3.66 3.04
N LYS A 12 -2.05 -4.10 3.53
CA LYS A 12 -2.55 -5.45 3.28
C LYS A 12 -2.80 -5.69 1.78
N ASP A 13 -3.47 -4.75 1.10
CA ASP A 13 -3.79 -4.91 -0.31
C ASP A 13 -2.52 -4.83 -1.20
N LEU A 14 -1.54 -4.01 -0.80
CA LEU A 14 -0.22 -4.02 -1.43
C LEU A 14 0.48 -5.37 -1.26
N LEU A 15 0.52 -5.93 -0.04
CA LEU A 15 1.13 -7.23 0.24
C LEU A 15 0.47 -8.36 -0.55
N ASP A 16 -0.86 -8.35 -0.64
CA ASP A 16 -1.61 -9.33 -1.42
C ASP A 16 -1.22 -9.25 -2.89
N LYS A 17 -1.21 -8.02 -3.45
CA LYS A 17 -0.86 -7.77 -4.85
C LYS A 17 0.58 -8.15 -5.19
N VAL A 18 1.56 -7.78 -4.35
CA VAL A 18 2.96 -8.16 -4.58
C VAL A 18 3.22 -9.64 -4.29
N GLY A 19 2.50 -10.24 -3.35
CA GLY A 19 2.52 -11.66 -3.04
C GLY A 19 2.02 -12.51 -4.21
N THR A 20 0.92 -12.10 -4.85
CA THR A 20 0.41 -12.77 -6.07
C THR A 20 1.36 -12.69 -7.26
N LEU A 21 2.24 -11.67 -7.32
CA LEU A 21 3.24 -11.55 -8.38
C LEU A 21 4.45 -12.49 -8.18
N GLY A 22 4.54 -13.19 -7.03
CA GLY A 22 5.62 -14.14 -6.75
C GLY A 22 6.99 -13.50 -6.51
N ILE A 23 7.07 -12.18 -6.44
CA ILE A 23 8.32 -11.43 -6.27
C ILE A 23 8.53 -11.23 -4.76
N LYS A 24 9.44 -12.01 -4.15
CA LYS A 24 9.76 -11.92 -2.72
C LYS A 24 10.33 -10.57 -2.28
N SER A 25 11.04 -9.86 -3.17
CA SER A 25 11.70 -8.58 -2.87
C SER A 25 10.73 -7.44 -2.46
N PRO A 26 9.67 -7.14 -3.22
CA PRO A 26 8.73 -6.07 -2.88
C PRO A 26 7.87 -6.36 -1.64
N VAL A 27 7.70 -7.63 -1.22
CA VAL A 27 6.99 -7.99 0.02
C VAL A 27 7.72 -7.42 1.26
N VAL A 28 9.04 -7.62 1.34
CA VAL A 28 9.88 -7.13 2.45
C VAL A 28 9.90 -5.60 2.49
N THR A 29 9.90 -4.97 1.31
CA THR A 29 9.80 -3.51 1.18
C THR A 29 8.47 -3.03 1.75
N VAL A 30 7.33 -3.57 1.31
CA VAL A 30 6.00 -3.18 1.82
C VAL A 30 5.87 -3.41 3.33
N GLU A 31 6.46 -4.48 3.88
CA GLU A 31 6.44 -4.74 5.33
C GLU A 31 7.21 -3.72 6.17
N SER A 32 8.32 -3.20 5.67
CA SER A 32 9.22 -2.30 6.42
C SER A 32 9.06 -0.82 6.07
N THR A 33 8.16 -0.50 5.14
CA THR A 33 8.05 0.82 4.55
C THR A 33 7.09 1.75 5.31
N SER A 34 7.46 3.03 5.39
CA SER A 34 6.69 4.12 5.99
C SER A 34 5.42 4.46 5.21
N GLU A 35 4.45 5.11 5.86
CA GLU A 35 3.18 5.56 5.27
C GLU A 35 3.33 6.32 3.94
N THR A 36 4.29 7.25 3.86
CA THR A 36 4.55 8.05 2.65
C THR A 36 4.98 7.21 1.46
N ASP A 37 5.75 6.16 1.73
CA ASP A 37 6.29 5.27 0.70
C ASP A 37 5.27 4.18 0.33
N LEU A 38 4.37 3.78 1.23
CA LEU A 38 3.18 2.98 0.88
C LEU A 38 2.32 3.71 -0.17
N LEU A 39 2.19 5.03 -0.09
CA LEU A 39 1.47 5.82 -1.11
C LEU A 39 2.17 5.83 -2.47
N LYS A 40 3.51 5.82 -2.49
CA LYS A 40 4.28 5.71 -3.74
C LYS A 40 4.09 4.33 -4.37
N LEU A 41 4.23 3.27 -3.57
CA LEU A 41 4.00 1.90 -4.02
C LEU A 41 2.58 1.72 -4.55
N ALA A 42 1.59 2.28 -3.86
CA ALA A 42 0.21 2.26 -4.33
C ALA A 42 0.06 2.85 -5.74
N LYS A 43 0.71 4.00 -6.02
CA LYS A 43 0.75 4.57 -7.37
C LYS A 43 1.44 3.64 -8.37
N GLU A 44 2.59 3.07 -8.02
CA GLU A 44 3.33 2.14 -8.89
C GLU A 44 2.51 0.89 -9.23
N TYR A 45 1.76 0.36 -8.26
CA TYR A 45 0.88 -0.80 -8.44
C TYR A 45 -0.53 -0.44 -8.91
N ASN A 46 -0.76 0.80 -9.35
CA ASN A 46 -2.07 1.29 -9.83
C ASN A 46 -3.23 1.04 -8.85
N LEU A 47 -3.00 1.26 -7.55
CA LEU A 47 -4.02 1.27 -6.51
C LEU A 47 -4.55 2.70 -6.34
N ASN A 48 -5.88 2.83 -6.23
CA ASN A 48 -6.52 4.12 -6.03
C ASN A 48 -6.52 4.49 -4.54
N ILE A 49 -5.75 5.52 -4.16
CA ILE A 49 -5.62 5.96 -2.75
C ILE A 49 -6.97 6.38 -2.15
N SER A 50 -7.91 6.84 -2.97
CA SER A 50 -9.25 7.22 -2.51
C SER A 50 -10.01 6.07 -1.84
N ASP A 51 -9.74 4.82 -2.21
CA ASP A 51 -10.37 3.62 -1.62
C ASP A 51 -9.91 3.32 -0.18
N TYR A 52 -8.92 4.10 0.28
CA TYR A 52 -8.31 3.98 1.59
C TYR A 52 -8.51 5.23 2.44
N ILE A 53 -9.25 6.25 1.99
CA ILE A 53 -9.57 7.41 2.82
C ILE A 53 -10.80 7.05 3.68
N ASN A 54 -10.64 7.08 5.01
CA ASN A 54 -11.78 7.00 5.92
C ASN A 54 -12.43 8.39 6.06
N ASP A 55 -13.74 8.45 5.87
CA ASP A 55 -14.60 9.63 6.03
C ASP A 55 -14.79 9.99 7.52
#